data_AF-A0A2G9UZY0-F1
#
_entry.id   AF-A0A2G9UZY0-F1
#
_cell.length_a   1.000
_cell.length_b   1.000
_cell.length_c   1.000
_cell.angle_alpha   90.00
_cell.angle_beta   90.00
_cell.angle_gamma   90.00
#
_symmetry.space_group_name_H-M   'P 1'
#
loop_
_entity.id
_entity.type
_entity.pdbx_description
1 polymer ?
#
loop_
_entity_poly.entity_id
_entity_poly.type
_entity_poly.pdbx_seq_one_letter_code
_entity_poly.pdbx_strand_id
1 'polypeptide(L)'
;MRRKVYLFPETTWDKEEIERRLQKFDYTAVMANDKDLHDFLEAVCMDGIAVIKDGPVSTKRVVPDIGERIGQIQNTHFGFVNIRIRFHPTIWLQKIFGQSTNSFLSIASK
;
A
#
# COMPACT_ATOMS: atom_id res chain seq x y z
N MET A 1 2.53 29.16 -18.20
CA MET A 1 2.93 27.98 -19.02
C MET A 1 3.98 27.21 -18.22
N ARG A 2 3.65 26.07 -17.58
CA ARG A 2 4.54 25.46 -16.57
C ARG A 2 4.48 23.92 -16.45
N ARG A 3 4.27 23.17 -17.54
CA ARG A 3 4.30 21.69 -17.49
C ARG A 3 4.85 21.08 -18.78
N LYS A 4 6.17 21.14 -18.95
CA LYS A 4 6.96 20.34 -19.93
C LYS A 4 8.29 19.92 -19.30
N VAL A 5 8.29 19.44 -18.05
CA VAL A 5 9.56 19.17 -17.33
C VAL A 5 9.63 17.78 -16.68
N TYR A 6 8.53 17.01 -16.57
CA TYR A 6 8.55 15.72 -15.83
C TYR A 6 7.71 14.59 -16.42
N LEU A 7 7.35 14.66 -17.70
CA LEU A 7 6.62 13.56 -18.34
C LEU A 7 7.63 12.69 -19.08
N PHE A 8 8.28 11.79 -18.33
CA PHE A 8 8.76 10.56 -18.93
C PHE A 8 7.58 9.91 -19.67
N PRO A 9 7.79 9.18 -20.78
CA PRO A 9 6.69 8.49 -21.45
C PRO A 9 5.98 7.59 -20.44
N GLU A 10 4.76 7.96 -20.04
CA GLU A 10 3.94 7.18 -19.12
C GLU A 10 3.62 5.86 -19.81
N THR A 11 4.27 4.78 -19.35
CA THR A 11 4.01 3.45 -19.88
C THR A 11 2.85 2.88 -19.07
N THR A 12 1.66 2.95 -19.64
CA THR A 12 0.49 2.30 -19.05
C THR A 12 0.65 0.78 -19.11
N TRP A 13 0.08 0.09 -18.13
CA TRP A 13 0.12 -1.36 -18.05
C TRP A 13 -1.29 -1.94 -17.89
N ASP A 14 -1.50 -3.12 -18.46
CA ASP A 14 -2.64 -3.97 -18.16
C ASP A 14 -2.30 -4.94 -17.00
N LYS A 15 -3.21 -5.87 -16.71
CA LYS A 15 -3.06 -6.83 -15.61
C LYS A 15 -1.82 -7.71 -15.81
N GLU A 16 -1.64 -8.24 -17.02
CA GLU A 16 -0.58 -9.19 -17.34
C GLU A 16 0.79 -8.52 -17.37
N GLU A 17 0.86 -7.25 -17.79
CA GLU A 17 2.08 -6.46 -17.75
C GLU A 17 2.49 -6.09 -16.33
N ILE A 18 1.56 -5.65 -15.48
CA ILE A 18 1.92 -5.29 -14.11
C ILE A 18 2.34 -6.50 -13.29
N GLU A 19 1.69 -7.66 -13.45
CA GLU A 19 2.10 -8.88 -12.77
C GLU A 19 3.55 -9.29 -13.10
N ARG A 20 4.00 -9.01 -14.33
CA ARG A 20 5.37 -9.28 -14.77
C ARG A 20 6.37 -8.21 -14.32
N ARG A 21 5.95 -6.94 -14.29
CA ARG A 21 6.81 -5.80 -13.98
C ARG A 21 6.86 -5.44 -12.50
N LEU A 22 5.91 -5.89 -11.68
CA LEU A 22 5.78 -5.49 -10.29
C LEU A 22 7.03 -5.88 -9.48
N GLN A 23 7.89 -4.88 -9.28
CA GLN A 23 9.13 -5.04 -8.56
C GLN A 23 8.86 -5.17 -7.05
N LYS A 24 9.65 -6.03 -6.42
CA LYS A 24 9.51 -6.40 -5.00
C LYS A 24 10.85 -6.20 -4.32
N PHE A 25 10.85 -5.40 -3.26
CA PHE A 25 12.03 -5.00 -2.51
C PHE A 25 11.94 -5.50 -1.07
N ASP A 26 13.07 -5.84 -0.44
CA ASP A 26 13.11 -6.20 0.98
C ASP A 26 13.09 -4.94 1.85
N TYR A 27 12.29 -4.95 2.91
CA TYR A 27 12.18 -3.82 3.83
C TYR A 27 13.51 -3.44 4.46
N THR A 28 14.27 -4.42 4.96
CA THR A 28 15.54 -4.17 5.66
C THR A 28 16.56 -3.55 4.71
N ALA A 29 16.63 -4.05 3.48
CA ALA A 29 17.52 -3.54 2.44
C ALA A 29 17.19 -2.09 2.06
N VAL A 30 15.91 -1.76 1.80
CA VAL A 30 15.47 -0.39 1.47
C VAL A 30 15.77 0.59 2.61
N MET A 31 15.61 0.14 3.86
CA MET A 31 15.87 0.98 5.01
C MET A 31 17.36 1.18 5.29
N ALA A 32 18.22 0.20 4.99
CA ALA A 32 19.65 0.22 5.31
C ALA A 32 20.56 0.75 4.19
N ASN A 33 20.20 0.53 2.92
CA ASN A 33 21.09 0.75 1.78
C ASN A 33 20.54 1.83 0.85
N ASP A 34 21.38 2.79 0.46
CA ASP A 34 21.00 3.83 -0.50
C ASP A 34 20.77 3.28 -1.92
N LYS A 35 21.49 2.22 -2.29
CA LYS A 35 21.30 1.58 -3.60
C LYS A 35 19.91 0.97 -3.71
N ASP A 36 19.49 0.18 -2.72
CA ASP A 36 18.17 -0.47 -2.73
C ASP A 36 17.04 0.57 -2.64
N LEU A 37 17.24 1.66 -1.88
CA LEU A 37 16.31 2.77 -1.88
C LEU A 37 16.21 3.44 -3.25
N HIS A 38 17.34 3.71 -3.91
CA HIS A 38 17.37 4.32 -5.23
C HIS A 38 16.62 3.44 -6.24
N ASP A 39 16.91 2.14 -6.29
CA ASP A 39 16.28 1.20 -7.20
C ASP A 39 14.75 1.10 -6.93
N PHE A 40 14.34 1.15 -5.66
CA PHE A 40 12.92 1.24 -5.29
C PHE A 40 12.25 2.51 -5.82
N LEU A 41 12.88 3.67 -5.65
CA LEU A 41 12.32 4.96 -6.11
C LEU A 41 12.29 5.04 -7.64
N GLU A 42 13.30 4.52 -8.31
CA GLU A 42 13.34 4.41 -9.77
C GLU A 42 12.19 3.54 -10.29
N ALA A 43 11.94 2.39 -9.67
CA ALA A 43 10.79 1.53 -10.01
C ALA A 43 9.45 2.26 -9.83
N VAL A 44 9.27 3.00 -8.74
CA VAL A 44 8.06 3.82 -8.53
C VAL A 44 7.94 4.93 -9.58
N CYS A 45 9.04 5.56 -9.98
CA CYS A 45 9.03 6.59 -11.03
C CYS A 45 8.70 6.04 -12.42
N MET A 46 9.14 4.82 -12.74
CA MET A 46 8.96 4.20 -14.06
C MET A 46 7.61 3.48 -14.20
N ASP A 47 7.24 2.65 -13.22
CA ASP A 47 6.06 1.80 -13.28
C ASP A 47 4.86 2.38 -12.50
N GLY A 48 5.08 3.42 -11.70
CA GLY A 48 4.06 4.05 -10.85
C GLY A 48 3.73 3.27 -9.57
N ILE A 49 4.27 2.07 -9.40
CA ILE A 49 4.02 1.19 -8.24
C ILE A 49 5.18 0.22 -8.01
N ALA A 50 5.49 -0.04 -6.74
CA ALA A 50 6.42 -1.08 -6.30
C ALA A 50 5.96 -1.66 -4.95
N VAL A 51 6.43 -2.85 -4.60
CA VAL A 51 6.09 -3.52 -3.34
C VAL A 51 7.31 -3.65 -2.45
N ILE A 52 7.20 -3.17 -1.21
CA ILE A 52 8.15 -3.50 -0.14
C ILE A 52 7.60 -4.69 0.63
N LYS A 53 8.41 -5.74 0.77
CA LYS A 53 8.09 -7.00 1.45
C LYS A 53 8.77 -7.09 2.80
N ASP A 54 8.28 -8.03 3.62
CA ASP A 54 8.90 -8.44 4.88
C ASP A 54 9.10 -7.29 5.89
N GLY A 55 8.21 -6.30 5.82
CA GLY A 55 8.12 -5.23 6.80
C GLY A 55 7.65 -5.76 8.17
N PRO A 56 8.13 -5.18 9.28
CA PRO A 56 7.82 -5.68 10.62
C PRO A 56 6.33 -5.53 10.96
N VAL A 57 5.66 -6.65 11.25
CA VAL A 57 4.19 -6.70 11.48
C VAL A 57 3.78 -6.26 12.89
N SER A 58 4.70 -6.25 13.85
CA SER A 58 4.44 -5.91 15.25
C SER A 58 4.34 -4.40 15.50
N THR A 59 4.73 -3.58 14.53
CA THR A 59 4.82 -2.12 14.69
C THR A 59 3.93 -1.38 13.71
N LYS A 60 3.38 -0.25 14.16
CA LYS A 60 2.64 0.69 13.31
C LYS A 60 3.56 1.73 12.65
N ARG A 61 4.86 1.62 12.89
CA ARG A 61 5.89 2.58 12.47
C ARG A 61 6.42 2.36 11.06
N VAL A 62 6.13 1.22 10.44
CA VAL A 62 6.62 0.88 9.08
C VAL A 62 6.39 2.00 8.07
N VAL A 63 5.16 2.52 7.97
CA VAL A 63 4.83 3.59 7.02
C VAL A 63 5.48 4.93 7.39
N PRO A 64 5.41 5.40 8.66
CA PRO A 64 6.17 6.57 9.09
C PRO A 64 7.67 6.48 8.79
N ASP A 65 8.30 5.34 9.10
CA ASP A 65 9.75 5.15 8.98
C ASP A 65 10.18 5.14 7.51
N ILE A 66 9.40 4.49 6.62
CA ILE A 66 9.59 4.58 5.16
C ILE A 66 9.42 6.03 4.67
N GLY A 67 8.42 6.74 5.21
CA GLY A 67 8.24 8.16 4.96
C GLY A 67 9.51 8.94 5.28
N GLU A 68 9.95 8.92 6.54
CA GLU A 68 11.18 9.58 7.00
C GLU A 68 12.41 9.25 6.15
N ARG A 69 12.49 8.02 5.60
CA ARG A 69 13.58 7.58 4.72
C ARG A 69 13.55 8.19 3.32
N ILE A 70 12.36 8.41 2.75
CA ILE A 70 12.16 8.92 1.36
C ILE A 70 11.98 10.44 1.34
N GLY A 71 11.25 11.00 2.32
CA GLY A 71 10.88 12.42 2.36
C GLY A 71 9.73 12.71 3.33
N GLN A 72 9.19 13.93 3.29
CA GLN A 72 8.13 14.31 4.23
C GLN A 72 6.77 13.72 3.83
N ILE A 73 6.12 13.01 4.76
CA ILE A 73 4.72 12.62 4.60
C ILE A 73 3.83 13.86 4.67
N GLN A 74 2.94 14.00 3.68
CA GLN A 74 1.96 15.09 3.65
C GLN A 74 0.92 14.90 4.75
N ASN A 75 0.83 15.87 5.67
CA ASN A 75 -0.20 15.87 6.69
C ASN A 75 -1.54 16.28 6.08
N THR A 76 -2.55 15.42 6.22
CA THR A 76 -3.89 15.68 5.68
C THR A 76 -4.91 15.80 6.81
N HIS A 77 -6.15 16.18 6.49
CA HIS A 77 -7.27 16.20 7.45
C HIS A 77 -7.50 14.84 8.13
N PHE A 78 -7.05 13.74 7.52
CA PHE A 78 -7.15 12.39 8.07
C PHE A 78 -5.98 12.03 9.01
N GLY A 79 -5.05 12.96 9.24
CA GLY A 79 -3.88 12.81 10.10
C GLY A 79 -2.61 12.37 9.36
N PHE A 80 -1.50 12.35 10.11
CA PHE A 80 -0.14 12.13 9.58
C PHE A 80 0.08 10.69 9.07
N VAL A 81 -0.42 9.66 9.77
CA VAL A 81 -0.56 8.26 9.28
C VAL A 81 -1.71 7.53 10.04
N ASN A 82 -2.67 8.26 10.62
CA ASN A 82 -3.70 7.67 11.49
C ASN A 82 -4.89 7.05 10.73
N ILE A 83 -4.79 6.90 9.41
CA ILE A 83 -5.80 6.23 8.60
C ILE A 83 -5.70 4.73 8.84
N ARG A 84 -6.58 4.20 9.69
CA ARG A 84 -6.69 2.76 9.94
C ARG A 84 -7.73 2.14 9.02
N ILE A 85 -7.28 1.50 7.94
CA ILE A 85 -8.15 0.69 7.09
C ILE A 85 -8.41 -0.63 7.80
N ARG A 86 -9.67 -0.90 8.14
CA ARG A 86 -10.10 -2.19 8.70
C ARG A 86 -11.18 -2.77 7.81
N PHE A 87 -10.99 -4.02 7.43
CA PHE A 87 -12.06 -4.80 6.86
C PHE A 87 -12.98 -5.30 7.98
N HIS A 88 -14.27 -5.03 7.88
CA HIS A 88 -15.27 -5.51 8.83
C HIS A 88 -16.21 -6.53 8.14
N PRO A 89 -15.87 -7.82 8.17
CA PRO A 89 -16.52 -8.84 7.32
C PRO A 89 -18.02 -8.97 7.60
N THR A 90 -18.47 -8.75 8.84
CA THR A 90 -19.88 -8.88 9.21
C THR A 90 -20.77 -7.77 8.63
N ILE A 91 -20.24 -6.57 8.37
CA ILE A 91 -21.01 -5.50 7.70
C ILE A 91 -21.16 -5.82 6.21
N TRP A 92 -20.14 -6.46 5.63
CA TRP A 92 -20.13 -6.88 4.23
C TRP A 92 -21.15 -8.02 3.99
N LEU A 93 -21.21 -9.00 4.89
CA LEU A 93 -22.20 -10.07 4.85
C LEU A 93 -23.63 -9.56 5.05
N GLN A 94 -23.86 -8.60 5.96
CA GLN A 94 -25.17 -7.98 6.13
C GLN A 94 -25.63 -7.24 4.86
N LYS A 95 -24.73 -6.58 4.14
CA LYS A 95 -25.05 -5.86 2.90
C LYS A 95 -25.36 -6.78 1.71
N ILE A 96 -24.72 -7.95 1.64
CA ILE A 96 -24.93 -8.91 0.53
C ILE A 96 -26.13 -9.82 0.82
N PHE A 97 -26.27 -10.29 2.06
CA PHE A 97 -27.27 -11.31 2.40
C PHE A 97 -28.51 -10.74 3.11
N GLY A 98 -28.54 -9.46 3.46
CA GLY A 98 -29.72 -8.80 4.05
C GLY A 98 -30.18 -9.40 5.40
N GLN A 99 -29.35 -10.19 6.08
CA GLN A 99 -29.74 -10.86 7.32
C GLN A 99 -29.28 -10.10 8.58
N SER A 100 -30.21 -9.94 9.51
CA SER A 100 -29.97 -9.51 10.89
C SER A 100 -28.97 -10.45 11.59
N THR A 101 -28.09 -9.87 12.40
CA THR A 101 -26.98 -10.52 13.11
C THR A 101 -27.36 -11.71 13.99
N ASN A 102 -28.65 -11.89 14.29
CA ASN A 102 -29.12 -12.98 15.14
C ASN A 102 -29.09 -14.36 14.47
N SER A 103 -29.01 -14.44 13.14
CA SER A 103 -28.99 -15.73 12.42
C SER A 103 -27.60 -16.38 12.35
N PHE A 104 -26.52 -15.61 12.47
CA PHE A 104 -25.15 -16.14 12.33
C PHE A 104 -24.66 -16.88 13.58
N LEU A 105 -25.07 -16.45 14.79
CA LEU A 105 -24.68 -17.12 16.04
C LEU A 105 -25.24 -18.54 16.16
N SER A 106 -26.33 -18.87 15.45
CA SER A 106 -26.88 -20.24 15.45
C SER A 106 -26.12 -21.21 14.53
N ILE A 107 -25.37 -20.72 13.54
CA ILE A 107 -24.68 -21.59 12.57
C ILE A 107 -23.27 -21.97 13.08
N ALA A 108 -22.64 -21.12 13.89
CA ALA A 108 -21.30 -21.36 14.43
C ALA A 108 -21.29 -22.25 15.71
N SER A 109 -22.45 -22.71 16.18
CA SER A 109 -22.58 -23.54 17.39
C SER A 109 -23.00 -25.00 17.10
N LYS A 110 -22.81 -25.47 15.86
CA LYS A 110 -22.96 -26.88 15.48
C LYS A 110 -21.67 -27.42 14.89
#